data_AF-A0A7L2GBS0-F1
#
_entry.id   AF-A0A7L2GBS0-F1
#
_cell.length_a   1.000
_cell.length_b   1.000
_cell.length_c   1.000
_cell.angle_alpha   90.00
_cell.angle_beta   90.00
_cell.angle_gamma   90.00
#
_symmetry.space_group_name_H-M   'P 1'
#
loop_
_entity.id
_entity.type
_entity.pdbx_description
1 polymer ?
#
loop_
_entity_poly.entity_id
_entity_poly.type
_entity_poly.pdbx_seq_one_letter_code
_entity_poly.pdbx_strand_id
1 'polypeptide(L)'
;MLLVIDTINLSETYYYPLKIRICLIGLEIWTHSNFIRYSQDIEEVLRNFNDWGNWDLSQRMKYDIAYLFTYMDFGLMVGLAYVGSICQPGYQSGLVSHVRSDFITFSIVFTHELGHNLGMEHDKKECVCGEGTKCFMTGDSLDGAKAFSNCSRQRYLELLSRGDGDCLRNIPEPHRPKLPYFKHCGNKVMDEGEQCDCGGPQECRGNPCCHRSHRLKLGAV
;
A
#
# COMPACT_ATOMS: atom_id res chain seq x y z
N MET A 1 15.25 -9.09 -4.39
CA MET A 1 14.73 -7.78 -4.85
C MET A 1 13.33 -7.91 -5.45
N LEU A 2 13.07 -8.92 -6.29
CA LEU A 2 11.74 -9.16 -6.88
C LEU A 2 10.61 -9.28 -5.85
N LEU A 3 10.84 -10.00 -4.74
CA LEU A 3 9.79 -10.26 -3.74
C LEU A 3 9.04 -9.01 -3.25
N VAL A 4 9.74 -7.94 -2.85
CA VAL A 4 9.09 -6.72 -2.33
C VAL A 4 8.27 -6.02 -3.42
N ILE A 5 8.80 -5.94 -4.64
CA ILE A 5 8.13 -5.31 -5.78
C ILE A 5 6.89 -6.13 -6.17
N ASP A 6 7.06 -7.44 -6.30
CA ASP A 6 5.96 -8.36 -6.58
C ASP A 6 4.88 -8.23 -5.51
N THR A 7 5.27 -8.06 -4.24
CA THR A 7 4.32 -8.02 -3.11
C THR A 7 3.48 -6.77 -3.19
N ILE A 8 4.11 -5.63 -3.46
CA ILE A 8 3.41 -4.38 -3.67
C ILE A 8 2.46 -4.48 -4.87
N ASN A 9 2.91 -5.07 -5.98
CA ASN A 9 2.09 -5.25 -7.18
C ASN A 9 0.89 -6.18 -6.92
N LEU A 10 1.08 -7.28 -6.21
CA LEU A 10 -0.01 -8.19 -5.86
C LEU A 10 -1.00 -7.53 -4.90
N SER A 11 -0.50 -6.86 -3.87
CA SER A 11 -1.33 -6.12 -2.92
C SER A 11 -2.15 -5.02 -3.60
N GLU A 12 -1.61 -4.34 -4.61
CA GLU A 12 -2.38 -3.37 -5.39
C GLU A 12 -3.67 -3.99 -5.97
N THR A 13 -3.62 -5.25 -6.42
CA THR A 13 -4.81 -5.95 -6.93
C THR A 13 -5.86 -6.17 -5.84
N TYR A 14 -5.44 -6.37 -4.59
CA TYR A 14 -6.33 -6.55 -3.43
C TYR A 14 -7.03 -5.24 -3.03
N TYR A 15 -6.39 -4.11 -3.30
CA TYR A 15 -6.92 -2.78 -3.06
C TYR A 15 -7.81 -2.24 -4.18
N TYR A 16 -7.85 -2.91 -5.33
CA TYR A 16 -8.67 -2.51 -6.47
C TYR A 16 -10.15 -2.26 -6.14
N PRO A 17 -10.84 -3.11 -5.34
CA PRO A 17 -12.24 -2.87 -4.95
C PRO A 17 -12.45 -1.61 -4.09
N LEU A 18 -11.39 -1.11 -3.44
CA LEU A 18 -11.39 0.13 -2.67
C LEU A 18 -11.01 1.36 -3.50
N LYS A 19 -10.70 1.17 -4.79
CA LYS A 19 -10.21 2.21 -5.70
C LYS A 19 -8.91 2.87 -5.22
N ILE A 20 -8.08 2.12 -4.50
CA ILE A 20 -6.74 2.56 -4.08
C ILE A 20 -5.71 2.03 -5.07
N ARG A 21 -4.70 2.84 -5.37
CA ARG A 21 -3.51 2.47 -6.13
C ARG A 21 -2.32 2.49 -5.19
N ILE A 22 -1.42 1.51 -5.30
CA ILE A 22 -0.18 1.49 -4.52
C ILE A 22 0.97 1.76 -5.48
N CYS A 23 1.63 2.90 -5.31
CA CYS A 23 2.74 3.30 -6.17
C CYS A 23 4.05 3.26 -5.39
N LEU A 24 4.97 2.39 -5.81
CA LEU A 24 6.32 2.34 -5.25
C LEU A 24 7.16 3.53 -5.79
N ILE A 25 7.33 4.57 -4.97
CA ILE A 25 8.07 5.79 -5.34
C ILE A 25 9.53 5.81 -4.86
N GLY A 26 9.90 4.89 -3.96
CA GLY A 26 11.25 4.79 -3.40
C GLY A 26 11.50 3.41 -2.79
N LEU A 27 12.70 2.88 -2.97
CA LEU A 27 13.18 1.64 -2.33
C LEU A 27 14.59 1.87 -1.84
N GLU A 28 14.81 1.64 -0.55
CA GLU A 28 16.12 1.74 0.09
C GLU A 28 16.48 0.39 0.71
N ILE A 29 17.67 -0.13 0.39
CA ILE A 29 18.17 -1.40 0.91
C ILE A 29 19.40 -1.10 1.76
N TRP A 30 19.32 -1.38 3.05
CA TRP A 30 20.41 -1.16 4.00
C TRP A 30 21.46 -2.28 3.89
N THR A 31 22.42 -2.12 2.99
CA THR A 31 23.42 -3.15 2.65
C THR A 31 24.65 -3.17 3.54
N HIS A 32 24.93 -2.08 4.25
CA HIS A 32 26.14 -1.93 5.08
C HIS A 32 25.83 -2.06 6.57
N SER A 33 24.82 -1.34 7.05
CA SER A 33 24.38 -1.34 8.43
C SER A 33 22.92 -0.89 8.51
N ASN A 34 22.23 -1.26 9.59
CA ASN A 34 20.89 -0.77 9.86
C ASN A 34 20.94 0.67 10.39
N PHE A 35 20.04 1.53 9.91
CA PHE A 35 19.92 2.92 10.41
C PHE A 35 19.07 3.05 11.67
N ILE A 36 18.47 1.94 12.10
CA ILE A 36 17.69 1.85 13.34
C ILE A 36 18.25 0.78 14.25
N ARG A 37 18.00 0.94 15.55
CA ARG A 37 18.23 -0.12 16.52
C ARG A 37 17.14 -1.18 16.41
N TYR A 38 17.55 -2.43 16.25
CA TYR A 38 16.65 -3.57 16.30
C TYR A 38 16.48 -4.08 17.74
N SER A 39 15.29 -4.61 18.01
CA SER A 39 14.88 -5.20 19.27
C SER A 39 14.10 -6.49 19.00
N GLN A 40 13.83 -7.28 20.04
CA GLN A 40 12.87 -8.40 19.99
C GLN A 40 11.43 -7.91 20.18
N ASP A 41 11.24 -6.65 20.59
CA ASP A 41 9.94 -5.99 20.63
C ASP A 41 9.64 -5.34 19.28
N ILE A 42 8.64 -5.86 18.55
CA ILE A 42 8.20 -5.34 17.25
C ILE A 42 7.72 -3.88 17.36
N GLU A 43 7.12 -3.49 18.49
CA GLU A 43 6.69 -2.11 18.68
C GLU A 43 7.88 -1.17 18.82
N GLU A 44 8.95 -1.60 19.49
CA GLU A 44 10.19 -0.83 19.58
C GLU A 44 10.83 -0.66 18.20
N VAL A 45 10.83 -1.70 17.37
CA VAL A 45 11.36 -1.63 16.01
C VAL A 45 10.51 -0.69 15.14
N LEU A 46 9.18 -0.76 15.21
CA LEU A 46 8.30 0.17 14.48
C LEU A 46 8.52 1.61 14.94
N ARG A 47 8.61 1.87 16.26
CA ARG A 47 8.91 3.21 16.80
C ARG A 47 10.25 3.74 16.27
N ASN A 48 11.30 2.92 16.34
CA ASN A 48 12.63 3.33 15.85
C ASN A 48 12.63 3.60 14.34
N PHE A 49 11.89 2.80 13.55
CA PHE A 49 11.72 3.01 12.12
C PHE A 49 10.94 4.29 11.81
N ASN A 50 9.86 4.53 12.54
CA ASN A 50 9.04 5.72 12.42
C ASN A 50 9.85 6.99 12.73
N ASP A 51 10.62 6.98 13.82
CA ASP A 51 11.51 8.07 14.18
C ASP A 51 12.52 8.34 13.05
N TRP A 52 13.19 7.30 12.54
CA TRP A 52 14.07 7.40 11.38
C TRP A 52 13.40 7.96 10.13
N GLY A 53 12.18 7.53 9.83
CA GLY A 53 11.39 8.09 8.73
C GLY A 53 11.17 9.60 8.90
N ASN A 54 10.86 10.02 10.13
CA ASN A 54 10.61 11.42 10.44
C ASN A 54 11.86 12.30 10.38
N TRP A 55 13.02 11.85 10.88
CA TRP A 55 14.23 12.70 10.93
C TRP A 55 15.12 12.60 9.68
N ASP A 56 15.10 11.49 8.94
CA ASP A 56 15.94 11.28 7.77
C ASP A 56 15.14 11.19 6.46
N LEU A 57 14.23 10.21 6.35
CA LEU A 57 13.54 9.92 5.08
C LEU A 57 12.70 11.11 4.59
N SER A 58 11.95 11.74 5.50
CA SER A 58 11.09 12.90 5.22
C SER A 58 11.86 14.10 4.67
N GLN A 59 13.16 14.20 5.00
CA GLN A 59 14.04 15.27 4.52
C GLN A 59 14.49 15.06 3.07
N ARG A 60 14.45 13.81 2.59
CA ARG A 60 14.95 13.40 1.26
C ARG A 60 13.83 13.18 0.24
N MET A 61 12.63 12.86 0.72
CA MET A 61 11.49 12.57 -0.13
C MET A 61 10.15 12.82 0.56
N LYS A 62 9.19 13.31 -0.21
CA LYS A 62 7.79 13.32 0.18
C LYS A 62 7.18 11.97 -0.17
N TYR A 63 6.43 11.40 0.76
CA TYR A 63 5.77 10.11 0.62
C TYR A 63 4.51 10.10 1.50
N ASP A 64 3.55 9.24 1.15
CA ASP A 64 2.34 9.06 1.94
C ASP A 64 2.58 8.07 3.09
N ILE A 65 3.30 6.98 2.81
CA ILE A 65 3.67 5.97 3.81
C ILE A 65 4.98 5.26 3.49
N ALA A 66 5.71 4.86 4.54
CA ALA A 66 6.94 4.06 4.45
C ALA A 66 6.78 2.71 5.16
N TYR A 67 7.34 1.65 4.57
CA TYR A 67 7.32 0.31 5.18
C TYR A 67 8.72 -0.23 5.41
N LEU A 68 8.93 -0.80 6.59
CA LEU A 68 10.09 -1.61 6.90
C LEU A 68 9.78 -3.09 6.63
N PHE A 69 10.48 -3.67 5.65
CA PHE A 69 10.46 -5.11 5.41
C PHE A 69 11.67 -5.75 6.08
N THR A 70 11.46 -6.70 7.00
CA THR A 70 12.56 -7.28 7.80
C THR A 70 12.52 -8.81 7.89
N TYR A 71 13.69 -9.44 7.98
CA TYR A 71 13.83 -10.87 8.22
C TYR A 71 13.70 -11.26 9.70
N MET A 72 13.55 -10.29 10.59
CA MET A 72 13.37 -10.54 12.02
C MET A 72 12.13 -11.39 12.27
N ASP A 73 12.20 -12.22 13.30
CA ASP A 73 11.09 -13.04 13.79
C ASP A 73 10.62 -12.42 15.11
N PHE A 74 9.34 -12.08 15.18
CA PHE A 74 8.70 -11.52 16.37
C PHE A 74 7.63 -12.48 16.95
N GLY A 75 7.75 -13.78 16.65
CA GLY A 75 6.82 -14.81 17.09
C GLY A 75 5.50 -14.77 16.31
N LEU A 76 4.39 -14.54 17.01
CA LEU A 76 3.06 -14.54 16.39
C LEU A 76 2.76 -13.23 15.63
N MET A 77 3.53 -12.17 15.88
CA MET A 77 3.35 -10.87 15.22
C MET A 77 4.18 -10.80 13.95
N VAL A 78 3.51 -10.91 12.81
CA VAL A 78 4.15 -10.89 11.47
C VAL A 78 4.18 -9.50 10.83
N GLY A 79 3.54 -8.51 11.47
CA GLY A 79 3.47 -7.13 11.03
C GLY A 79 2.96 -6.21 12.14
N LEU A 80 3.17 -4.91 11.96
CA LEU A 80 2.63 -3.87 12.83
C LEU A 80 2.53 -2.53 12.09
N ALA A 81 1.44 -1.81 12.29
CA ALA A 81 1.22 -0.49 11.72
C ALA A 81 0.43 0.45 12.66
N TYR A 82 0.64 1.76 12.49
CA TYR A 82 -0.17 2.77 13.17
C TYR A 82 -1.56 2.88 12.52
N VAL A 83 -2.61 2.76 13.31
CA VAL A 83 -3.99 2.78 12.79
C VAL A 83 -4.40 4.20 12.37
N GLY A 84 -4.89 4.35 11.15
CA GLY A 84 -5.45 5.60 10.62
C GLY A 84 -4.43 6.69 10.30
N SER A 85 -3.16 6.32 10.09
CA SER A 85 -2.05 7.27 9.96
C SER A 85 -1.56 7.56 8.54
N ILE A 86 -2.25 7.08 7.49
CA ILE A 86 -1.79 7.15 6.08
C ILE A 86 -1.40 8.54 5.58
N CYS A 87 -1.91 9.62 6.20
CA CYS A 87 -1.49 11.00 5.90
C CYS A 87 -1.09 11.79 7.16
N GLN A 88 -0.88 11.12 8.30
CA GLN A 88 -0.61 11.77 9.57
C GLN A 88 0.90 11.97 9.77
N PRO A 89 1.44 13.20 9.66
CA PRO A 89 2.87 13.43 9.84
C PRO A 89 3.33 12.90 11.19
N GLY A 90 4.46 12.21 11.22
CA GLY A 90 4.96 11.60 12.45
C GLY A 90 4.57 10.13 12.63
N TYR A 91 3.58 9.58 11.90
CA TYR A 91 3.09 8.20 12.11
C TYR A 91 2.88 7.42 10.79
N GLN A 92 3.42 7.92 9.67
CA GLN A 92 3.28 7.37 8.31
C GLN A 92 4.18 6.14 8.09
N SER A 93 4.08 5.14 8.97
CA SER A 93 4.90 3.94 8.88
C SER A 93 4.18 2.64 9.23
N GLY A 94 4.72 1.56 8.69
CA GLY A 94 4.37 0.19 9.03
C GLY A 94 5.59 -0.73 8.91
N LEU A 95 5.46 -1.94 9.44
CA LEU A 95 6.49 -2.96 9.46
C LEU A 95 5.87 -4.30 9.06
N VAL A 96 6.54 -5.02 8.17
CA VAL A 96 6.20 -6.41 7.84
C VAL A 96 7.45 -7.27 8.03
N SER A 97 7.31 -8.34 8.82
CA SER A 97 8.40 -9.26 9.12
C SER A 97 8.35 -10.52 8.23
N HIS A 98 9.31 -11.42 8.38
CA HIS A 98 9.40 -12.67 7.61
C HIS A 98 9.40 -12.52 6.07
N VAL A 99 10.28 -11.70 5.50
CA VAL A 99 10.50 -11.55 4.03
C VAL A 99 10.91 -12.87 3.31
N ARG A 100 10.85 -14.05 3.94
CA ARG A 100 11.08 -15.38 3.31
C ARG A 100 9.86 -16.30 3.35
N SER A 101 8.72 -15.85 3.87
CA SER A 101 7.48 -16.61 3.83
C SER A 101 6.96 -16.73 2.39
N ASP A 102 5.94 -17.56 2.20
CA ASP A 102 5.22 -17.63 0.94
C ASP A 102 4.80 -16.23 0.47
N PHE A 103 5.06 -15.96 -0.82
CA PHE A 103 4.85 -14.64 -1.42
C PHE A 103 3.42 -14.13 -1.28
N ILE A 104 2.43 -15.03 -1.35
CA ILE A 104 1.02 -14.67 -1.23
C ILE A 104 0.75 -14.27 0.22
N THR A 105 1.18 -15.08 1.19
CA THR A 105 1.04 -14.77 2.62
C THR A 105 1.70 -13.43 2.94
N PHE A 106 2.93 -13.19 2.49
CA PHE A 106 3.64 -11.93 2.73
C PHE A 106 2.89 -10.72 2.16
N SER A 107 2.28 -10.87 0.98
CA SER A 107 1.45 -9.82 0.37
C SER A 107 0.14 -9.58 1.12
N ILE A 108 -0.46 -10.62 1.70
CA ILE A 108 -1.63 -10.47 2.57
C ILE A 108 -1.26 -9.75 3.87
N VAL A 109 -0.11 -10.05 4.49
CA VAL A 109 0.36 -9.33 5.68
C VAL A 109 0.58 -7.86 5.38
N PHE A 110 1.29 -7.53 4.28
CA PHE A 110 1.44 -6.13 3.86
C PHE A 110 0.09 -5.43 3.64
N THR A 111 -0.87 -6.13 3.03
CA THR A 111 -2.24 -5.63 2.83
C THR A 111 -2.98 -5.41 4.14
N HIS A 112 -2.77 -6.27 5.14
CA HIS A 112 -3.35 -6.12 6.47
C HIS A 112 -2.80 -4.87 7.17
N GLU A 113 -1.47 -4.74 7.22
CA GLU A 113 -0.83 -3.59 7.86
C GLU A 113 -1.18 -2.28 7.17
N LEU A 114 -1.25 -2.27 5.83
CA LEU A 114 -1.66 -1.07 5.09
C LEU A 114 -3.13 -0.76 5.32
N GLY A 115 -3.97 -1.78 5.55
CA GLY A 115 -5.35 -1.63 6.00
C GLY A 115 -5.42 -0.87 7.33
N HIS A 116 -4.56 -1.20 8.29
CA HIS A 116 -4.45 -0.45 9.55
C HIS A 116 -4.11 1.02 9.31
N ASN A 117 -3.09 1.34 8.51
CA ASN A 117 -2.77 2.75 8.20
C ASN A 117 -3.94 3.48 7.51
N LEU A 118 -4.76 2.76 6.73
CA LEU A 118 -6.00 3.24 6.11
C LEU A 118 -7.21 3.25 7.06
N GLY A 119 -6.99 3.10 8.37
CA GLY A 119 -7.99 3.24 9.43
C GLY A 119 -8.80 1.98 9.72
N MET A 120 -8.50 0.86 9.06
CA MET A 120 -9.21 -0.39 9.27
C MET A 120 -8.78 -1.03 10.58
N GLU A 121 -9.75 -1.50 11.36
CA GLU A 121 -9.53 -2.28 12.58
C GLU A 121 -9.69 -3.77 12.27
N HIS A 122 -9.28 -4.63 13.20
CA HIS A 122 -9.53 -6.06 13.06
C HIS A 122 -11.03 -6.37 12.96
N ASP A 123 -11.34 -7.34 12.10
CA ASP A 123 -12.70 -7.80 11.88
C ASP A 123 -13.29 -8.46 13.13
N LYS A 124 -14.52 -8.06 13.45
CA LYS A 124 -15.36 -8.67 14.49
C LYS A 124 -16.27 -9.74 13.89
N LYS A 125 -17.05 -10.43 14.73
CA LYS A 125 -17.91 -11.55 14.33
C LYS A 125 -18.96 -11.17 13.27
N GLU A 126 -19.39 -9.92 13.27
CA GLU A 126 -20.37 -9.35 12.34
C GLU A 126 -19.79 -8.96 10.97
N CYS A 127 -18.47 -8.97 10.82
CA CYS A 127 -17.78 -8.55 9.61
C CYS A 127 -17.70 -9.70 8.60
N VAL A 128 -18.05 -9.41 7.35
CA VAL A 128 -18.18 -10.39 6.27
C VAL A 128 -17.50 -9.91 4.99
N CYS A 129 -16.87 -10.81 4.23
CA CYS A 129 -16.16 -10.53 2.98
C CYS A 129 -16.47 -11.54 1.85
N GLY A 130 -17.74 -11.93 1.72
CA GLY A 130 -18.21 -12.90 0.73
C GLY A 130 -18.24 -14.32 1.29
N GLU A 131 -18.06 -15.33 0.43
CA GLU A 131 -18.10 -16.75 0.82
C GLU A 131 -16.83 -17.22 1.59
N GLY A 132 -15.84 -16.34 1.74
CA GLY A 132 -14.64 -16.62 2.52
C GLY A 132 -14.90 -16.54 4.02
N THR A 133 -14.29 -17.43 4.79
CA THR A 133 -14.34 -17.39 6.26
C THR A 133 -13.39 -16.37 6.87
N LYS A 134 -12.41 -15.88 6.09
CA LYS A 134 -11.37 -14.95 6.54
C LYS A 134 -11.24 -13.79 5.56
N CYS A 135 -11.09 -12.61 6.13
CA CYS A 135 -10.95 -11.34 5.43
C CYS A 135 -9.55 -10.78 5.68
N PHE A 136 -9.12 -9.81 4.88
CA PHE A 136 -7.78 -9.24 5.03
C PHE A 136 -7.52 -8.63 6.41
N MET A 137 -8.55 -8.22 7.16
CA MET A 137 -8.42 -7.67 8.51
C MET A 137 -8.78 -8.68 9.62
N THR A 138 -8.80 -9.98 9.33
CA THR A 138 -8.97 -11.01 10.37
C THR A 138 -7.69 -11.14 11.21
N GLY A 139 -7.74 -10.76 12.49
CA GLY A 139 -6.54 -10.64 13.35
C GLY A 139 -5.83 -11.96 13.70
N ASP A 140 -6.58 -13.08 13.79
CA ASP A 140 -6.01 -14.34 14.28
C ASP A 140 -5.35 -15.20 13.20
N SER A 141 -5.69 -14.98 11.92
CA SER A 141 -5.10 -15.72 10.80
C SER A 141 -5.47 -15.10 9.46
N LEU A 142 -4.45 -14.90 8.64
CA LEU A 142 -4.57 -14.30 7.31
C LEU A 142 -4.56 -15.33 6.16
N ASP A 143 -4.29 -16.60 6.47
CA ASP A 143 -4.20 -17.67 5.48
C ASP A 143 -5.54 -17.86 4.75
N GLY A 144 -5.51 -17.64 3.44
CA GLY A 144 -6.67 -17.79 2.57
C GLY A 144 -7.60 -16.57 2.53
N ALA A 145 -7.22 -15.44 3.11
CA ALA A 145 -7.96 -14.18 2.99
C ALA A 145 -7.97 -13.69 1.53
N LYS A 146 -9.11 -13.18 1.07
CA LYS A 146 -9.30 -12.77 -0.35
C LYS A 146 -9.89 -11.38 -0.56
N ALA A 147 -10.44 -10.76 0.48
CA ALA A 147 -11.11 -9.49 0.37
C ALA A 147 -11.16 -8.74 1.71
N PHE A 148 -11.32 -7.42 1.63
CA PHE A 148 -11.71 -6.59 2.76
C PHE A 148 -13.17 -6.82 3.13
N SER A 149 -13.48 -6.80 4.43
CA SER A 149 -14.85 -6.94 4.92
C SER A 149 -15.69 -5.68 4.70
N ASN A 150 -17.01 -5.80 4.89
CA ASN A 150 -17.89 -4.64 5.01
C ASN A 150 -17.45 -3.66 6.12
N CYS A 151 -16.95 -4.15 7.25
CA CYS A 151 -16.45 -3.32 8.34
C CYS A 151 -15.17 -2.56 7.95
N SER A 152 -14.22 -3.25 7.32
CA SER A 152 -12.99 -2.65 6.81
C SER A 152 -13.28 -1.51 5.84
N ARG A 153 -14.22 -1.74 4.91
CA ARG A 153 -14.68 -0.72 3.94
C ARG A 153 -15.30 0.48 4.63
N GLN A 154 -16.14 0.25 5.65
CA GLN A 154 -16.77 1.32 6.40
C GLN A 154 -15.72 2.18 7.11
N ARG A 155 -14.75 1.56 7.80
CA ARG A 155 -13.67 2.29 8.48
C ARG A 155 -12.83 3.15 7.53
N TYR A 156 -12.50 2.61 6.36
CA TYR A 156 -11.81 3.38 5.33
C TYR A 156 -12.63 4.58 4.85
N LEU A 157 -13.94 4.42 4.62
CA LEU A 157 -14.82 5.52 4.24
C LEU A 157 -14.94 6.58 5.35
N GLU A 158 -14.95 6.16 6.62
CA GLU A 158 -14.92 7.06 7.80
C GLU A 158 -13.59 7.83 7.89
N LEU A 159 -12.46 7.22 7.53
CA LEU A 159 -11.17 7.91 7.41
C LEU A 159 -11.23 8.99 6.31
N LEU A 160 -11.73 8.64 5.12
CA LEU A 160 -11.83 9.60 4.01
C LEU A 160 -12.79 10.75 4.33
N SER A 161 -13.92 10.49 5.00
CA SER A 161 -14.90 11.53 5.31
C SER A 161 -14.38 12.56 6.32
N ARG A 162 -13.39 12.19 7.14
CA ARG A 162 -12.70 13.08 8.07
C ARG A 162 -11.60 13.92 7.42
N GLY A 163 -11.20 13.61 6.19
CA GLY A 163 -10.08 14.27 5.50
C GLY A 163 -8.70 13.67 5.85
N ASP A 164 -8.66 12.63 6.68
CA ASP A 164 -7.43 11.97 7.13
C ASP A 164 -6.70 11.21 6.00
N GLY A 165 -7.27 11.16 4.79
CA GLY A 165 -6.73 10.54 3.58
C GLY A 165 -6.35 11.52 2.47
N ASP A 166 -6.25 12.82 2.75
CA ASP A 166 -6.12 13.85 1.72
C ASP A 166 -4.81 13.80 0.91
N CYS A 167 -3.72 13.25 1.47
CA CYS A 167 -2.47 13.00 0.75
C CYS A 167 -2.62 11.96 -0.37
N LEU A 168 -3.66 11.13 -0.36
CA LEU A 168 -3.89 10.11 -1.38
C LEU A 168 -4.53 10.67 -2.67
N ARG A 169 -4.84 11.97 -2.72
CA ARG A 169 -5.56 12.59 -3.84
C ARG A 169 -4.64 13.03 -4.98
N ASN A 170 -3.33 13.11 -4.75
CA ASN A 170 -2.38 13.40 -5.81
C ASN A 170 -1.91 12.13 -6.51
N ILE A 171 -1.60 12.28 -7.80
CA ILE A 171 -0.89 11.25 -8.56
C ILE A 171 0.60 11.42 -8.23
N PRO A 172 1.33 10.34 -7.86
CA PRO A 172 2.77 10.43 -7.68
C PRO A 172 3.44 10.94 -8.97
N GLU A 173 4.35 11.91 -8.86
CA GLU A 173 5.03 12.40 -10.05
C GLU A 173 5.83 11.27 -10.72
N PRO A 174 5.74 11.09 -12.05
CA PRO A 174 6.39 10.00 -12.79
C PRO A 174 7.93 10.12 -12.87
N HIS A 175 8.56 10.86 -11.96
CA HIS A 175 9.91 11.37 -12.12
C HIS A 175 10.81 11.07 -10.92
N ARG A 176 11.22 9.81 -10.75
CA ARG A 176 12.54 9.51 -10.17
C ARG A 176 13.23 8.36 -10.93
N PRO A 177 14.42 8.58 -11.53
CA PRO A 177 15.12 7.64 -12.42
C PRO A 177 15.80 6.45 -11.70
N LYS A 178 15.45 6.13 -10.44
CA LYS A 178 16.20 5.17 -9.61
C LYS A 178 15.49 3.84 -9.36
N LEU A 179 14.21 3.73 -9.68
CA LEU A 179 13.46 2.49 -9.60
C LEU A 179 13.11 2.00 -11.01
N PRO A 180 13.14 0.68 -11.28
CA PRO A 180 12.59 0.15 -12.52
C PRO A 180 11.08 0.40 -12.54
N TYR A 181 10.71 1.53 -13.12
CA TYR A 181 9.34 1.88 -13.43
C TYR A 181 8.99 1.24 -14.78
N PHE A 182 8.15 0.21 -14.74
CA PHE A 182 7.65 -0.42 -15.95
C PHE A 182 6.45 0.37 -16.45
N LYS A 183 6.62 1.02 -17.61
CA LYS A 183 5.51 1.67 -18.30
C LYS A 183 4.42 0.65 -18.55
N HIS A 184 3.22 0.89 -18.04
CA HIS A 184 2.11 -0.06 -18.14
C HIS A 184 0.83 0.65 -18.51
N CYS A 185 0.53 0.59 -19.81
CA CYS A 185 -0.69 1.14 -20.37
C CYS A 185 -1.95 0.51 -19.78
N GLY A 186 -2.82 1.32 -19.19
CA GLY A 186 -4.03 0.86 -18.50
C GLY A 186 -3.87 0.72 -16.99
N ASN A 187 -2.78 1.22 -16.41
CA ASN A 187 -2.58 1.30 -14.96
C ASN A 187 -3.16 2.59 -14.36
N LYS A 188 -3.86 3.45 -15.11
CA LYS A 188 -4.42 4.74 -14.65
C LYS A 188 -3.37 5.74 -14.15
N VAL A 189 -2.10 5.53 -14.48
CA VAL A 189 -0.99 6.46 -14.23
C VAL A 189 -0.53 6.95 -15.60
N MET A 190 -0.38 8.26 -15.77
CA MET A 190 0.07 8.79 -17.06
C MET A 190 1.56 8.49 -17.26
N ASP A 191 1.84 7.49 -18.08
CA ASP A 191 3.18 7.06 -18.46
C ASP A 191 3.78 7.94 -19.58
N GLU A 192 5.11 8.05 -19.65
CA GLU A 192 5.77 8.79 -20.73
C GLU A 192 5.48 8.13 -22.09
N GLY A 193 4.75 8.86 -22.95
CA GLY A 193 4.27 8.40 -24.26
C GLY A 193 2.74 8.29 -24.34
N GLU A 194 2.06 8.33 -23.19
CA GLU A 194 0.61 8.36 -23.10
C GLU A 194 0.10 9.81 -23.07
N GLN A 195 -1.11 10.03 -23.59
CA GLN A 195 -1.78 11.33 -23.44
C GLN A 195 -2.86 11.28 -22.35
N CYS A 196 -3.27 10.08 -21.96
CA CYS A 196 -4.21 9.81 -20.88
C CYS A 196 -4.18 8.31 -20.55
N ASP A 197 -4.49 7.95 -19.30
CA ASP A 197 -4.72 6.55 -18.91
C ASP A 197 -6.05 6.42 -18.15
N CYS A 198 -7.03 5.75 -18.77
CA CYS A 198 -8.35 5.49 -18.21
C CYS A 198 -8.52 4.07 -17.66
N GLY A 199 -7.45 3.28 -17.57
CA GLY A 199 -7.47 1.90 -17.12
C GLY A 199 -7.55 0.89 -18.26
N GLY A 200 -8.04 -0.32 -17.94
CA GLY A 200 -8.20 -1.38 -18.93
C GLY A 200 -9.26 -1.07 -20.01
N PRO A 201 -9.28 -1.83 -21.13
CA PRO A 201 -10.15 -1.53 -22.28
C PRO A 201 -11.65 -1.43 -21.97
N GLN A 202 -12.13 -2.18 -20.97
CA GLN A 202 -13.55 -2.14 -20.55
C GLN A 202 -13.86 -0.88 -19.74
N GLU A 203 -12.94 -0.44 -18.90
CA GLU A 203 -13.10 0.75 -18.06
C GLU A 203 -13.04 2.02 -18.90
N CYS A 204 -12.15 2.04 -19.90
CA CYS A 204 -12.04 3.11 -20.87
C CYS A 204 -13.25 3.26 -21.80
N ARG A 205 -14.18 2.30 -21.88
CA ARG A 205 -15.35 2.38 -22.79
C ARG A 205 -16.22 3.61 -22.54
N GLY A 206 -16.35 4.02 -21.28
CA GLY A 206 -17.18 5.15 -20.86
C GLY A 206 -16.44 6.48 -20.70
N ASN A 207 -15.12 6.53 -20.87
CA ASN A 207 -14.38 7.75 -20.62
C ASN A 207 -14.61 8.77 -21.76
N PRO A 208 -15.11 9.99 -21.48
CA PRO A 208 -15.41 10.96 -22.53
C PRO A 208 -14.16 11.54 -23.21
N CYS A 209 -13.01 11.52 -22.53
CA CYS A 209 -11.79 12.21 -22.96
C CYS A 209 -10.69 11.26 -23.45
N CYS A 210 -10.65 10.02 -22.96
CA CYS A 210 -9.58 9.08 -23.24
C CYS A 210 -10.05 7.90 -24.11
N HIS A 211 -9.29 7.58 -25.16
CA HIS A 211 -9.52 6.42 -26.02
C HIS A 211 -8.91 5.15 -25.40
N ARG A 212 -9.36 3.96 -25.82
CA ARG A 212 -8.81 2.66 -25.35
C ARG A 212 -7.35 2.40 -25.79
N SER A 213 -6.80 3.30 -26.60
CA SER A 213 -5.39 3.33 -27.00
C SER A 213 -4.59 4.39 -26.23
N HIS A 214 -5.16 4.90 -25.12
CA HIS A 214 -4.47 5.78 -24.15
C HIS A 214 -3.96 7.07 -24.79
N ARG A 215 -4.74 7.51 -25.79
CA ARG A 215 -4.64 8.80 -26.45
C ARG A 215 -5.91 9.59 -26.21
N LEU A 216 -5.77 10.90 -26.14
CA LEU A 216 -6.91 11.81 -26.03
C LEU A 216 -7.80 11.63 -27.27
N LYS A 217 -9.11 11.63 -27.02
CA LYS A 217 -10.10 11.71 -28.09
C LYS A 217 -10.05 13.10 -28.72
N LEU A 218 -10.47 13.20 -29.98
CA LEU A 218 -10.59 14.49 -30.67
C LEU A 218 -11.41 15.48 -29.82
N GLY A 219 -10.84 16.66 -29.56
CA GLY A 219 -11.47 17.73 -28.78
C GLY A 219 -11.24 17.65 -27.26
N ALA A 220 -10.62 16.59 -26.75
CA ALA A 220 -10.15 16.55 -25.36
C ALA A 220 -8.79 17.25 -25.25
N VAL A 221 -8.60 17.97 -24.15
CA VAL A 221 -7.38 18.73 -23.80
C VAL A 221 -6.85 18.27 -22.46
#